data_AF-A0A2N5CYR4-F1
#
_entry.id   AF-A0A2N5CYR4-F1
#
_cell.length_a   1.000
_cell.length_b   1.000
_cell.length_c   1.000
_cell.angle_alpha   90.00
_cell.angle_beta   90.00
_cell.angle_gamma   90.00
#
_symmetry.space_group_name_H-M   'P 1'
#
loop_
_entity.id
_entity.type
_entity.pdbx_description
1 polymer ?
#
loop_
_entity_poly.entity_id
_entity_poly.type
_entity_poly.pdbx_seq_one_letter_code
_entity_poly.pdbx_strand_id
1 'polypeptide(L)'
;MPVVAPTPPSSLTPQPVMLFNQSKEGRKLFTLEAEFPYCDVETGKVIVVPRWYVTDFASVPWYGQGFVDPQGPTARAAIVHDWLYAIGEKDKRAEADAIFLRAMLKYGVKPFQANIAYQAVKTGGEKGYGLPGDWRFIDPRRQSIAQPPPFARPRTGAVRIMPRCQGFEALIQTGWRAYPLPKPVVVAPPPVTTTRTPMDGVKERLPWGGKKK
;
A
#
# COMPACT_ATOMS: atom_id res chain seq x y z
N MET A 1 15.49 -13.41 19.76
CA MET A 1 15.09 -12.20 19.00
C MET A 1 14.05 -12.61 17.97
N PRO A 2 12.89 -11.97 17.85
CA PRO A 2 12.00 -12.29 16.75
C PRO A 2 12.72 -11.92 15.45
N VAL A 3 12.90 -12.91 14.57
CA VAL A 3 13.49 -12.71 13.25
C VAL A 3 12.48 -11.88 12.46
N VAL A 4 12.66 -10.56 12.49
CA VAL A 4 11.95 -9.67 11.59
C VAL A 4 12.42 -10.04 10.19
N ALA A 5 11.55 -10.69 9.41
CA ALA A 5 11.85 -11.03 8.03
C ALA A 5 12.39 -9.77 7.32
N PRO A 6 13.51 -9.86 6.58
CA PRO A 6 14.06 -8.70 5.88
C PRO A 6 12.96 -8.12 5.01
N THR A 7 12.63 -6.85 5.26
CA THR A 7 11.54 -6.21 4.52
C THR A 7 12.03 -6.02 3.10
N PRO A 8 11.36 -6.59 2.08
CA PRO A 8 11.86 -6.55 0.72
C PRO A 8 12.05 -5.08 0.28
N PRO A 9 13.09 -4.78 -0.51
CA PRO A 9 13.29 -3.45 -1.09
C PRO A 9 12.09 -3.05 -1.95
N SER A 10 12.01 -1.76 -2.29
CA SER A 10 11.09 -1.28 -3.33
C SER A 10 11.17 -2.21 -4.55
N SER A 11 10.07 -2.85 -4.91
CA SER A 11 10.06 -3.86 -5.98
C SER A 11 9.50 -3.23 -7.25
N LEU A 12 10.23 -3.37 -8.36
CA LEU A 12 9.72 -3.00 -9.70
C LEU A 12 8.53 -3.87 -10.13
N THR A 13 8.33 -5.00 -9.45
CA THR A 13 7.22 -5.93 -9.68
C THR A 13 6.58 -6.29 -8.32
N PRO A 14 5.75 -5.41 -7.74
CA PRO A 14 5.07 -5.72 -6.49
C PRO A 14 4.06 -6.83 -6.74
N GLN A 15 3.92 -7.75 -5.78
CA GLN A 15 2.86 -8.75 -5.82
C GLN A 15 1.67 -8.23 -5.00
N PRO A 16 0.58 -7.76 -5.64
CA PRO A 16 -0.65 -7.47 -4.92
C PRO A 16 -1.21 -8.75 -4.29
N VAL A 17 -1.50 -8.66 -3.00
CA VAL A 17 -2.14 -9.71 -2.20
C VAL A 17 -3.62 -9.43 -2.10
N MET A 18 -4.43 -10.43 -2.41
CA MET A 18 -5.89 -10.33 -2.35
C MET A 18 -6.37 -10.29 -0.89
N LEU A 19 -7.27 -9.36 -0.59
CA LEU A 19 -7.97 -9.27 0.69
C LEU A 19 -9.26 -10.07 0.60
N PHE A 20 -9.26 -11.30 1.11
CA PHE A 20 -10.39 -12.23 0.97
C PHE A 20 -11.63 -11.80 1.78
N ASN A 21 -11.43 -11.10 2.90
CA ASN A 21 -12.49 -10.73 3.82
C ASN A 21 -13.01 -9.30 3.61
N GLN A 22 -12.50 -8.57 2.60
CA GLN A 22 -12.91 -7.20 2.34
C GLN A 22 -13.21 -7.00 0.85
N SER A 23 -14.37 -6.41 0.58
CA SER A 23 -14.78 -5.99 -0.75
C SER A 23 -15.31 -4.56 -0.71
N LYS A 24 -15.21 -3.87 -1.84
CA LYS A 24 -15.78 -2.54 -2.03
C LYS A 24 -16.71 -2.61 -3.24
N GLU A 25 -18.00 -2.35 -3.03
CA GLU A 25 -19.01 -2.39 -4.10
C GLU A 25 -19.01 -3.72 -4.91
N GLY A 26 -18.77 -4.84 -4.22
CA GLY A 26 -18.69 -6.17 -4.85
C GLY A 26 -17.36 -6.49 -5.54
N ARG A 27 -16.40 -5.56 -5.55
CA ARG A 27 -15.05 -5.78 -6.10
C ARG A 27 -14.10 -6.34 -5.05
N LYS A 28 -13.21 -7.22 -5.50
CA LYS A 28 -12.10 -7.74 -4.70
C LYS A 28 -11.10 -6.62 -4.43
N LEU A 29 -10.67 -6.49 -3.18
CA LEU A 29 -9.63 -5.54 -2.80
C LEU A 29 -8.27 -6.22 -2.78
N PHE A 30 -7.23 -5.47 -3.12
CA PHE A 30 -5.85 -5.94 -3.11
C PHE A 30 -4.98 -4.95 -2.34
N THR A 31 -3.95 -5.47 -1.68
CA THR A 31 -2.97 -4.68 -0.93
C THR A 31 -1.55 -5.00 -1.40
N LEU A 32 -0.64 -4.04 -1.31
CA LEU A 32 0.75 -4.23 -1.72
C LEU A 32 1.63 -4.66 -0.52
N GLU A 33 2.49 -5.67 -0.70
CA GLU A 33 3.45 -6.07 0.34
C GLU A 33 4.73 -5.24 0.37
N ALA A 34 5.03 -4.58 -0.75
CA ALA A 34 6.21 -3.72 -0.94
C ALA A 34 5.79 -2.40 -1.60
N GLU A 35 6.67 -1.41 -1.51
CA GLU A 35 6.53 -0.18 -2.29
C GLU A 35 6.65 -0.50 -3.78
N PHE A 36 5.84 0.20 -4.57
CA PHE A 36 5.85 0.10 -6.02
C PHE A 36 6.27 1.42 -6.65
N PRO A 37 7.55 1.56 -7.03
CA PRO A 37 8.03 2.74 -7.70
C PRO A 37 7.73 2.66 -9.20
N TYR A 38 7.19 3.74 -9.74
CA TYR A 38 6.96 3.95 -11.16
C TYR A 38 7.52 5.32 -11.55
N CYS A 39 8.23 5.38 -12.67
CA CYS A 39 8.66 6.64 -13.25
C CYS A 39 8.01 6.83 -14.62
N ASP A 40 7.36 7.98 -14.78
CA ASP A 40 6.76 8.43 -16.01
C ASP A 40 7.80 9.16 -16.87
N VAL A 41 8.08 8.64 -18.06
CA VAL A 41 9.17 9.13 -18.91
C VAL A 41 8.88 10.53 -19.47
N GLU A 42 7.61 10.84 -19.72
CA GLU A 42 7.19 12.10 -20.33
C GLU A 42 7.23 13.26 -19.33
N THR A 43 6.67 13.08 -18.13
CA THR A 43 6.69 14.13 -17.10
C THR A 43 7.96 14.10 -16.24
N GLY A 44 8.71 13.00 -16.25
CA GLY A 44 9.80 12.74 -15.32
C GLY A 44 9.34 12.49 -13.88
N LYS A 45 8.03 12.40 -13.61
CA LYS A 45 7.51 12.20 -12.25
C LYS A 45 7.79 10.78 -11.78
N VAL A 46 8.44 10.68 -10.63
CA VAL A 46 8.60 9.44 -9.87
C VAL A 46 7.44 9.33 -8.90
N ILE A 47 6.58 8.35 -9.14
CA ILE A 47 5.41 8.03 -8.35
C ILE A 47 5.73 6.75 -7.60
N VAL A 48 5.62 6.78 -6.28
CA VAL A 48 5.80 5.57 -5.49
C VAL A 48 4.48 5.30 -4.80
N VAL A 49 3.96 4.09 -5.03
CA VAL A 49 2.79 3.59 -4.30
C VAL A 49 3.31 2.91 -3.04
N PRO A 50 2.86 3.36 -1.86
CA PRO A 50 3.34 2.82 -0.59
C PRO A 50 2.89 1.38 -0.40
N ARG A 51 3.67 0.66 0.39
CA ARG A 51 3.25 -0.63 0.96
C ARG A 51 1.92 -0.48 1.70
N TRP A 52 1.12 -1.54 1.63
CA TRP A 52 -0.20 -1.70 2.24
C TRP A 52 -1.31 -0.85 1.65
N TYR A 53 -1.03 -0.03 0.63
CA TYR A 53 -2.08 0.69 -0.09
C TYR A 53 -3.11 -0.29 -0.66
N VAL A 54 -4.39 0.02 -0.46
CA VAL A 54 -5.51 -0.78 -0.94
C VAL A 54 -5.97 -0.25 -2.29
N THR A 55 -5.97 -1.12 -3.30
CA THR A 55 -6.48 -0.87 -4.65
C THR A 55 -7.67 -1.80 -4.93
N ASP A 56 -8.64 -1.30 -5.69
CA ASP A 56 -9.84 -2.03 -6.12
C ASP A 56 -9.86 -2.30 -7.63
N PHE A 57 -8.78 -1.93 -8.34
CA PHE A 57 -8.65 -2.01 -9.80
C PHE A 57 -9.86 -1.42 -10.54
N ALA A 58 -10.48 -0.37 -9.99
CA ALA A 58 -11.64 0.29 -10.60
C ALA A 58 -11.35 0.84 -12.01
N SER A 59 -10.10 1.19 -12.27
CA SER A 59 -9.59 1.66 -13.56
C SER A 59 -9.47 0.57 -14.64
N VAL A 60 -9.58 -0.71 -14.27
CA VAL A 60 -9.60 -1.82 -15.22
C VAL A 60 -11.01 -2.01 -15.78
N PRO A 61 -11.19 -2.08 -17.11
CA PRO A 61 -12.51 -2.26 -17.73
C PRO A 61 -13.26 -3.49 -17.21
N TRP A 62 -14.60 -3.39 -17.18
CA TRP A 62 -15.50 -4.42 -16.63
C TRP A 62 -15.32 -5.82 -17.25
N TYR A 63 -14.97 -5.91 -18.54
CA TYR A 63 -14.68 -7.20 -19.21
C TYR A 63 -13.33 -7.79 -18.77
N GLY A 64 -12.42 -6.96 -18.25
CA GLY A 64 -11.16 -7.38 -17.68
C GLY A 64 -11.29 -7.87 -16.24
N GLN A 65 -12.24 -7.33 -15.45
CA GLN A 65 -12.36 -7.57 -14.00
C GLN A 65 -12.45 -9.04 -13.58
N GLY A 66 -13.02 -9.92 -14.41
CA GLY A 66 -13.09 -11.37 -14.14
C GLY A 66 -11.79 -12.15 -14.37
N PHE A 67 -10.88 -11.61 -15.20
CA PHE A 67 -9.63 -12.23 -15.64
C PHE A 67 -8.40 -11.32 -15.42
N VAL A 68 -8.52 -10.32 -14.54
CA VAL A 68 -7.35 -9.50 -14.17
C VAL A 68 -6.40 -10.41 -13.44
N ASP A 69 -5.33 -10.80 -14.12
CA ASP A 69 -4.12 -11.24 -13.45
C ASP A 69 -3.65 -10.07 -12.59
N PRO A 70 -3.65 -10.19 -11.25
CA PRO A 70 -3.18 -9.12 -10.36
C PRO A 70 -1.70 -8.77 -10.63
N GLN A 71 -0.94 -9.68 -11.26
CA GLN A 71 0.43 -9.44 -11.70
C GLN A 71 0.53 -8.87 -13.12
N GLY A 72 -0.60 -8.81 -13.83
CA GLY A 72 -0.68 -8.45 -15.23
C GLY A 72 -0.32 -6.99 -15.52
N PRO A 73 0.05 -6.68 -16.77
CA PRO A 73 0.41 -5.32 -17.19
C PRO A 73 -0.61 -4.23 -16.83
N THR A 74 -1.89 -4.52 -17.03
CA THR A 74 -2.98 -3.57 -16.75
C THR A 74 -3.16 -3.34 -15.25
N ALA A 75 -3.03 -4.38 -14.42
CA ALA A 75 -3.14 -4.28 -12.97
C ALA A 75 -2.03 -3.38 -12.39
N ARG A 76 -0.80 -3.54 -12.89
CA ARG A 76 0.33 -2.68 -12.52
C ARG A 76 0.07 -1.20 -12.85
N ALA A 77 -0.46 -0.91 -14.03
CA ALA A 77 -0.83 0.46 -14.38
C ALA A 77 -1.97 1.00 -13.48
N ALA A 78 -2.97 0.16 -13.20
CA ALA A 78 -4.11 0.51 -12.36
C ALA A 78 -3.70 0.88 -10.92
N ILE A 79 -2.73 0.17 -10.33
CA ILE A 79 -2.18 0.52 -8.99
C ILE A 79 -1.66 1.96 -8.95
N VAL A 80 -0.91 2.37 -9.99
CA VAL A 80 -0.37 3.74 -10.07
C VAL A 80 -1.50 4.75 -10.25
N HIS A 81 -2.50 4.43 -11.08
CA HIS A 81 -3.65 5.29 -11.32
C HIS A 81 -4.51 5.49 -10.07
N ASP A 82 -4.91 4.40 -9.43
CA ASP A 82 -5.71 4.41 -8.19
C ASP A 82 -5.01 5.23 -7.10
N TRP A 83 -3.67 5.08 -6.97
CA TRP A 83 -2.88 5.87 -6.04
C TRP A 83 -2.94 7.38 -6.31
N LEU A 84 -2.76 7.80 -7.57
CA LEU A 84 -2.87 9.21 -7.96
C LEU A 84 -4.29 9.76 -7.73
N TYR A 85 -5.30 8.92 -7.93
CA TYR A 85 -6.69 9.24 -7.64
C TYR A 85 -6.96 9.37 -6.14
N ALA A 86 -6.40 8.49 -5.31
CA ALA A 86 -6.53 8.57 -3.85
C ALA A 86 -5.86 9.81 -3.26
N ILE A 87 -4.77 10.28 -3.88
CA ILE A 87 -4.15 11.56 -3.55
C ILE A 87 -5.07 12.72 -3.94
N GLY A 88 -5.63 12.70 -5.16
CA GLY A 88 -6.58 13.71 -5.62
C GLY A 88 -5.95 15.10 -5.76
N GLU A 89 -4.75 15.19 -6.31
CA GLU A 89 -4.06 16.47 -6.52
C GLU A 89 -4.92 17.44 -7.37
N LYS A 90 -5.09 18.68 -6.92
CA LYS A 90 -6.01 19.61 -7.58
C LYS A 90 -5.63 19.83 -9.05
N ASP A 91 -6.62 19.74 -9.95
CA ASP A 91 -6.48 19.95 -11.40
C ASP A 91 -5.52 18.96 -12.11
N LYS A 92 -5.24 17.81 -11.50
CA LYS A 92 -4.29 16.80 -12.00
C LYS A 92 -4.91 15.47 -12.41
N ARG A 93 -6.23 15.39 -12.45
CA ARG A 93 -6.97 14.20 -12.91
C ARG A 93 -6.56 13.77 -14.32
N ALA A 94 -6.58 14.72 -15.27
CA ALA A 94 -6.21 14.42 -16.66
C ALA A 94 -4.76 13.94 -16.78
N GLU A 95 -3.87 14.44 -15.92
CA GLU A 95 -2.49 13.98 -15.85
C GLU A 95 -2.41 12.55 -15.31
N ALA A 96 -3.17 12.21 -14.27
CA ALA A 96 -3.26 10.85 -13.74
C ALA A 96 -3.79 9.86 -14.78
N ASP A 97 -4.81 10.23 -15.54
CA ASP A 97 -5.37 9.40 -16.63
C ASP A 97 -4.33 9.20 -17.76
N ALA A 98 -3.56 10.25 -18.11
CA ALA A 98 -2.49 10.15 -19.10
C ALA A 98 -1.32 9.27 -18.61
N ILE A 99 -0.97 9.38 -17.33
CA ILE A 99 0.04 8.52 -16.69
C ILE A 99 -0.41 7.06 -16.73
N PHE A 100 -1.69 6.77 -16.51
CA PHE A 100 -2.25 5.42 -16.61
C PHE A 100 -2.08 4.83 -18.01
N LEU A 101 -2.40 5.60 -19.06
CA LEU A 101 -2.17 5.18 -20.44
C LEU A 101 -0.71 4.85 -20.70
N ARG A 102 0.22 5.72 -20.29
CA ARG A 102 1.66 5.50 -20.46
C ARG A 102 2.18 4.31 -19.66
N ALA A 103 1.68 4.12 -18.45
CA ALA A 103 2.02 2.98 -17.61
C ALA A 103 1.56 1.66 -18.25
N MET A 104 0.34 1.61 -18.81
CA MET A 104 -0.15 0.46 -19.55
C MET A 104 0.75 0.12 -20.74
N LEU A 105 1.11 1.11 -21.55
CA LEU A 105 2.01 0.92 -22.69
C LEU A 105 3.39 0.43 -22.25
N LYS A 106 3.96 1.02 -21.18
CA LYS A 106 5.25 0.62 -20.62
C LYS A 106 5.27 -0.82 -20.13
N TYR A 107 4.18 -1.28 -19.52
CA TYR A 107 4.06 -2.66 -19.03
C TYR A 107 3.68 -3.68 -20.11
N GLY A 108 3.48 -3.25 -21.36
CA GLY A 108 3.24 -4.15 -22.50
C GLY A 108 1.77 -4.41 -22.81
N VAL A 109 0.84 -3.58 -22.33
CA VAL A 109 -0.56 -3.62 -22.78
C VAL A 109 -0.63 -3.17 -24.24
N LYS A 110 -1.43 -3.87 -25.06
CA LYS A 110 -1.63 -3.50 -26.47
C LYS A 110 -2.21 -2.08 -26.57
N PRO A 111 -1.72 -1.20 -27.48
CA PRO A 111 -2.15 0.20 -27.54
C PRO A 111 -3.66 0.40 -27.68
N PHE A 112 -4.34 -0.45 -28.44
CA PHE A 112 -5.81 -0.43 -28.56
C PHE A 112 -6.52 -0.66 -27.22
N GLN A 113 -6.09 -1.66 -26.45
CA GLN A 113 -6.67 -1.97 -25.14
C GLN A 113 -6.40 -0.84 -24.14
N ALA A 114 -5.17 -0.31 -24.16
CA ALA A 114 -4.78 0.80 -23.31
C ALA A 114 -5.61 2.06 -23.61
N ASN A 115 -5.86 2.36 -24.90
CA ASN A 115 -6.70 3.48 -25.30
C ASN A 115 -8.16 3.32 -24.86
N ILE A 116 -8.75 2.11 -24.95
CA ILE A 116 -10.11 1.87 -24.46
C ILE A 116 -10.18 2.14 -22.95
N ALA A 117 -9.25 1.58 -22.18
CA ALA A 117 -9.20 1.78 -20.74
C ALA A 117 -9.00 3.27 -20.39
N TYR A 118 -8.12 3.97 -21.11
CA TYR A 118 -7.92 5.42 -20.95
C TYR A 118 -9.19 6.22 -21.21
N GLN A 119 -9.91 5.95 -22.30
CA GLN A 119 -11.16 6.67 -22.59
C GLN A 119 -12.24 6.39 -21.53
N ALA A 120 -12.30 5.16 -21.00
CA ALA A 120 -13.20 4.80 -19.92
C ALA A 120 -12.93 5.60 -18.63
N VAL A 121 -11.68 5.69 -18.18
CA VAL A 121 -11.34 6.48 -16.97
C VAL A 121 -11.49 7.98 -17.21
N LYS A 122 -11.19 8.47 -18.42
CA LYS A 122 -11.32 9.89 -18.75
C LYS A 122 -12.76 10.38 -18.68
N THR A 123 -13.70 9.56 -19.16
CA THR A 123 -15.14 9.88 -19.23
C THR A 123 -15.92 9.52 -17.96
N GLY A 124 -15.54 8.44 -17.27
CA GLY A 124 -16.26 7.91 -16.10
C GLY A 124 -15.56 8.09 -14.75
N GLY A 125 -14.30 8.48 -14.72
CA GLY A 125 -13.47 8.51 -13.50
C GLY A 125 -13.72 9.69 -12.57
N GLU A 126 -14.45 10.72 -13.00
CA GLU A 126 -14.62 11.98 -12.25
C GLU A 126 -15.12 11.75 -10.82
N LYS A 127 -16.07 10.84 -10.63
CA LYS A 127 -16.65 10.54 -9.31
C LYS A 127 -15.68 9.86 -8.35
N GLY A 128 -14.63 9.23 -8.87
CA GLY A 128 -13.61 8.52 -8.08
C GLY A 128 -12.43 9.39 -7.65
N TYR A 129 -12.31 10.63 -8.15
CA TYR A 129 -11.13 11.43 -7.93
C TYR A 129 -11.09 12.03 -6.51
N GLY A 130 -10.03 11.73 -5.74
CA GLY A 130 -9.80 12.30 -4.41
C GLY A 130 -10.74 11.79 -3.31
N LEU A 131 -11.44 10.67 -3.53
CA LEU A 131 -12.41 10.16 -2.56
C LEU A 131 -11.73 9.80 -1.23
N PRO A 132 -12.30 10.20 -0.07
CA PRO A 132 -11.79 9.82 1.24
C PRO A 132 -11.69 8.30 1.43
N GLY A 133 -12.58 7.53 0.81
CA GLY A 133 -12.64 6.08 0.88
C GLY A 133 -11.48 5.34 0.20
N ASP A 134 -10.77 5.99 -0.72
CA ASP A 134 -9.66 5.37 -1.48
C ASP A 134 -8.33 5.50 -0.74
N TRP A 135 -8.26 6.34 0.29
CA TRP A 135 -7.09 6.49 1.14
C TRP A 135 -7.07 5.43 2.25
N ARG A 136 -6.90 4.18 1.86
CA ARG A 136 -6.96 3.01 2.75
C ARG A 136 -5.67 2.18 2.72
N PHE A 137 -5.30 1.67 3.89
CA PHE A 137 -4.10 0.88 4.10
C PHE A 137 -4.42 -0.36 4.95
N ILE A 138 -4.06 -1.54 4.45
CA ILE A 138 -4.33 -2.81 5.14
C ILE A 138 -3.09 -3.69 5.09
N ASP A 139 -2.61 -4.10 6.26
CA ASP A 139 -1.64 -5.19 6.36
C ASP A 139 -2.33 -6.52 6.00
N PRO A 140 -1.87 -7.23 4.96
CA PRO A 140 -2.45 -8.53 4.58
C PRO A 140 -2.40 -9.56 5.71
N ARG A 141 -1.50 -9.39 6.70
CA ARG A 141 -1.40 -10.26 7.89
C ARG A 141 -2.44 -9.95 8.97
N ARG A 142 -3.07 -8.77 8.92
CA ARG A 142 -4.02 -8.27 9.94
C ARG A 142 -5.25 -7.64 9.28
N GLN A 143 -5.93 -8.40 8.42
CA GLN A 143 -7.07 -7.93 7.62
C GLN A 143 -8.31 -7.59 8.46
N SER A 144 -8.42 -8.11 9.68
CA SER A 144 -9.55 -7.88 10.59
C SER A 144 -9.47 -6.59 11.39
N ILE A 145 -8.32 -5.88 11.35
CA ILE A 145 -8.08 -4.69 12.17
C ILE A 145 -7.97 -3.48 11.25
N ALA A 146 -8.79 -2.46 11.51
CA ALA A 146 -8.65 -1.17 10.84
C ALA A 146 -7.34 -0.49 11.27
N GLN A 147 -6.50 -0.15 10.29
CA GLN A 147 -5.20 0.46 10.54
C GLN A 147 -5.23 1.93 10.09
N PRO A 148 -4.67 2.85 10.90
CA PRO A 148 -4.53 4.22 10.44
C PRO A 148 -3.55 4.27 9.26
N PRO A 149 -3.70 5.23 8.33
CA PRO A 149 -2.72 5.47 7.29
C PRO A 149 -1.31 5.67 7.90
N PRO A 150 -0.26 5.06 7.33
CA PRO A 150 1.09 5.13 7.89
C PRO A 150 1.69 6.54 7.83
N PHE A 151 1.14 7.42 7.00
CA PHE A 151 1.55 8.81 6.83
C PHE A 151 0.39 9.68 6.35
N ALA A 152 0.55 11.00 6.47
CA ALA A 152 -0.43 11.98 6.02
C ALA A 152 -0.55 11.99 4.49
N ARG A 153 -1.77 12.22 3.96
CA ARG A 153 -2.00 12.31 2.52
C ARG A 153 -1.10 13.39 1.90
N PRO A 154 -0.22 13.05 0.94
CA PRO A 154 0.64 14.03 0.30
C PRO A 154 -0.20 14.95 -0.59
N ARG A 155 0.32 16.16 -0.85
CA ARG A 155 -0.34 17.11 -1.77
C ARG A 155 -0.14 16.76 -3.24
N THR A 156 0.91 16.00 -3.55
CA THR A 156 1.34 15.67 -4.91
C THR A 156 1.58 14.18 -5.04
N GLY A 157 1.26 13.62 -6.21
CA GLY A 157 1.54 12.24 -6.56
C GLY A 157 3.01 11.92 -6.84
N ALA A 158 3.81 12.95 -7.15
CA ALA A 158 5.23 12.82 -7.44
C ALA A 158 6.05 12.94 -6.14
N VAL A 159 6.85 11.92 -5.86
CA VAL A 159 7.84 11.92 -4.78
C VAL A 159 9.12 12.63 -5.22
N ARG A 160 9.46 12.52 -6.51
CA ARG A 160 10.65 13.12 -7.10
C ARG A 160 10.41 13.43 -8.57
N ILE A 161 11.19 14.35 -9.14
CA ILE A 161 11.26 14.59 -10.58
C ILE A 161 12.63 14.12 -11.09
N MET A 162 12.61 13.22 -12.06
CA MET A 162 13.78 12.65 -12.74
C MET A 162 13.54 12.75 -14.25
N PRO A 163 14.14 13.73 -14.94
CA PRO A 163 13.95 13.92 -16.38
C PRO A 163 14.24 12.63 -17.15
N ARG A 164 13.30 12.21 -18.00
CA ARG A 164 13.39 10.96 -18.78
C ARG A 164 13.67 9.70 -17.95
N CYS A 165 13.36 9.72 -16.65
CA CYS A 165 13.62 8.64 -15.70
C CYS A 165 15.09 8.19 -15.62
N GLN A 166 16.03 9.08 -15.96
CA GLN A 166 17.45 8.74 -15.99
C GLN A 166 17.98 8.40 -14.59
N GLY A 167 18.51 7.18 -14.42
CA GLY A 167 19.04 6.69 -13.13
C GLY A 167 17.96 6.18 -12.17
N PHE A 168 16.70 6.06 -12.60
CA PHE A 168 15.61 5.56 -11.76
C PHE A 168 15.85 4.12 -11.29
N GLU A 169 16.17 3.20 -12.20
CA GLU A 169 16.40 1.79 -11.83
C GLU A 169 17.61 1.64 -10.91
N ALA A 170 18.70 2.36 -11.18
CA ALA A 170 19.87 2.39 -10.31
C ALA A 170 19.53 2.87 -8.89
N LEU A 171 18.69 3.91 -8.77
CA LEU A 171 18.20 4.40 -7.47
C LEU A 171 17.38 3.34 -6.73
N ILE A 172 16.51 2.60 -7.42
CA ILE A 172 15.75 1.51 -6.79
C ILE A 172 16.68 0.37 -6.34
N GLN A 173 17.71 0.06 -7.13
CA GLN A 173 18.72 -0.95 -6.79
C GLN A 173 19.57 -0.57 -5.57
N THR A 174 19.75 0.72 -5.26
CA THR A 174 20.43 1.12 -4.01
C THR A 174 19.59 0.86 -2.75
N GLY A 175 18.35 0.40 -2.89
CA GLY A 175 17.42 0.20 -1.78
C GLY A 175 16.75 1.49 -1.30
N TRP A 176 16.73 2.53 -2.13
CA TRP A 176 16.00 3.77 -1.82
C TRP A 176 14.51 3.50 -1.57
N ARG A 177 13.93 4.26 -0.65
CA ARG A 177 12.52 4.18 -0.25
C ARG A 177 11.90 5.57 -0.21
N ALA A 178 10.65 5.67 -0.64
CA ALA A 178 9.91 6.93 -0.62
C ALA A 178 9.21 7.15 0.73
N TYR A 179 8.69 6.09 1.34
CA TYR A 179 7.91 6.17 2.56
C TYR A 179 8.61 5.45 3.72
N PRO A 180 8.43 5.97 4.95
CA PRO A 180 8.94 5.29 6.13
C PRO A 180 8.24 3.94 6.29
N LEU A 181 8.98 2.96 6.81
CA LEU A 181 8.37 1.70 7.21
C LEU A 181 7.36 1.95 8.35
N PRO A 182 6.16 1.34 8.29
CA PRO A 182 5.25 1.37 9.42
C PRO A 182 5.97 0.77 10.63
N LYS A 183 6.06 1.54 11.72
CA LYS A 183 6.67 1.07 12.96
C LYS A 183 5.89 -0.17 13.42
N PRO A 184 6.54 -1.27 13.80
CA PRO A 184 5.83 -2.39 14.39
C PRO A 184 5.09 -1.85 15.63
N VAL A 185 3.76 -2.04 15.66
CA VAL A 185 2.97 -1.75 16.86
C VAL A 185 3.44 -2.75 17.90
N VAL A 186 4.32 -2.31 18.81
CA VAL A 186 4.70 -3.08 19.99
C VAL A 186 3.48 -3.09 20.87
N VAL A 187 2.73 -4.20 20.86
CA VAL A 187 1.73 -4.46 21.88
C VAL A 187 2.54 -4.76 23.14
N ALA A 188 2.78 -3.72 23.95
CA ALA A 188 3.32 -3.96 25.28
C ALA A 188 2.34 -4.89 25.99
N PRO A 189 2.79 -6.03 26.55
CA PRO A 189 1.92 -6.84 27.38
C PRO A 189 1.34 -5.93 28.47
N PRO A 190 0.06 -6.11 28.85
CA PRO A 190 -0.51 -5.35 29.96
C PRO A 190 0.43 -5.46 31.16
N PRO A 191 0.63 -4.40 31.96
CA PRO A 191 1.45 -4.49 33.16
C PRO A 191 0.93 -5.67 33.97
N VAL A 192 1.83 -6.61 34.27
CA VAL A 192 1.51 -7.75 35.13
C VAL A 192 1.26 -7.16 36.52
N THR A 193 0.01 -6.85 36.82
CA THR A 193 -0.40 -6.51 38.17
C THR A 193 -0.28 -7.80 38.96
N THR A 194 0.85 -8.00 39.64
CA THR A 194 0.98 -9.08 40.62
C THR A 194 0.01 -8.75 41.75
N THR A 195 -1.21 -9.27 41.66
CA THR A 195 -2.14 -9.26 42.78
C THR A 195 -1.48 -10.09 43.88
N ARG A 196 -0.89 -9.42 44.88
CA ARG A 196 -0.41 -10.09 46.09
C ARG A 196 -1.59 -10.87 46.63
N THR A 197 -1.46 -12.18 46.64
CA THR A 197 -2.55 -13.05 47.11
C THR A 197 -2.55 -12.93 48.64
N PRO A 198 -3.69 -12.97 49.35
CA PRO A 198 -3.72 -12.92 50.81
C PRO A 198 -2.81 -13.96 51.51
N MET A 199 -2.46 -15.04 50.80
CA MET A 199 -1.51 -16.06 51.25
C MET A 199 -0.06 -15.57 51.42
N ASP A 200 0.35 -14.48 50.76
CA ASP A 200 1.71 -13.94 50.90
C ASP A 200 1.92 -13.33 52.30
N GLY A 201 0.89 -12.67 52.85
CA GLY A 201 0.90 -12.17 54.23
C GLY A 201 0.77 -13.28 55.29
N VAL A 202 0.25 -14.46 54.92
CA VAL A 202 0.20 -15.63 55.79
C VAL A 202 1.56 -16.33 55.84
N LYS A 203 2.29 -16.41 54.73
CA LYS A 203 3.68 -16.94 54.70
C LYS A 203 4.65 -16.11 55.55
N GLU A 204 4.45 -14.79 55.66
CA GLU A 204 5.21 -13.93 56.56
C GLU A 204 4.89 -14.14 58.05
N ARG A 205 3.71 -14.68 58.38
CA ARG A 205 3.27 -14.97 59.76
C ARG A 205 3.51 -16.42 60.20
N LEU A 206 3.99 -17.28 59.30
CA LEU A 206 4.31 -18.67 59.61
C LEU A 206 5.71 -18.75 60.26
N PRO A 207 5.88 -19.43 61.41
CA PRO A 207 7.13 -19.46 62.19
C PRO A 207 8.31 -20.15 61.48
N TRP A 208 8.10 -20.66 60.27
CA TRP A 208 9.11 -21.38 59.46
C TRP A 208 9.55 -20.58 58.21
N GLY A 209 9.04 -19.36 58.01
CA GLY A 209 9.26 -18.53 56.81
C GLY A 209 10.52 -17.65 56.81
N GLY A 210 11.47 -17.87 57.72
CA GLY A 210 12.73 -17.13 57.80
C GLY A 210 13.90 -17.88 57.17
N LYS A 211 14.38 -17.39 56.01
CA LYS A 211 15.72 -17.59 55.41
C LYS A 211 16.54 -18.82 55.89
N LYS A 212 16.71 -19.81 55.00
CA LYS A 212 18.00 -20.53 54.93
C LYS A 212 18.90 -19.77 53.93
N LYS A 213 20.10 -19.43 54.40
CA LYS A 213 21.23 -18.94 53.58
C LYS A 213 21.58 -19.93 52.49
#